data_AF-A0A7H8KV20-F1
#
_entry.id   AF-A0A7H8KV20-F1
#
_cell.length_a   1.000
_cell.length_b   1.000
_cell.length_c   1.000
_cell.angle_alpha   90.00
_cell.angle_beta   90.00
_cell.angle_gamma   90.00
#
_symmetry.space_group_name_H-M   'P 1'
#
loop_
_entity.id
_entity.type
_entity.pdbx_description
1 polymer ?
#
loop_
_entity_poly.entity_id
_entity_poly.type
_entity_poly.pdbx_seq_one_letter_code
_entity_poly.pdbx_strand_id
1 'polypeptide(L)'
;MSRKTTGAVAALGAAMLLGGVTAQAAHAEAESLGGLPVPTTHLQNTDAQQAVGGTTSALGYALAPVKELRLDPWAGSGADVLNNGVAVVPDNGVAPVGTAPLTSPLSGGGGAEDLPLAGPLLGVLPG
;
A
#
# COMPACT_ATOMS: atom_id res chain seq x y z
N MET A 1 22.41 -10.80 9.36
CA MET A 1 21.78 -10.17 8.18
C MET A 1 20.85 -9.05 8.65
N SER A 2 20.96 -7.89 7.99
CA SER A 2 20.72 -6.54 8.53
C SER A 2 19.27 -6.18 8.85
N ARG A 3 18.96 -5.97 10.13
CA ARG A 3 17.79 -5.18 10.60
C ARG A 3 17.94 -3.67 10.37
N LYS A 4 19.08 -3.22 9.83
CA LYS A 4 19.41 -1.79 9.65
C LYS A 4 18.62 -1.14 8.52
N THR A 5 18.24 -1.89 7.48
CA THR A 5 17.55 -1.34 6.31
C THR A 5 16.09 -0.97 6.64
N THR A 6 15.40 -1.80 7.43
CA THR A 6 14.02 -1.53 7.88
C THR A 6 13.96 -0.29 8.77
N GLY A 7 14.94 -0.10 9.66
CA GLY A 7 15.02 1.09 10.51
C GLY A 7 15.26 2.38 9.73
N ALA A 8 16.07 2.33 8.68
CA ALA A 8 16.31 3.49 7.81
C ALA A 8 15.06 3.88 7.01
N VAL A 9 14.29 2.92 6.50
CA VAL A 9 13.04 3.18 5.78
C VAL A 9 11.95 3.71 6.73
N ALA A 10 11.84 3.14 7.93
CA ALA A 10 10.92 3.63 8.95
C ALA A 10 11.29 5.06 9.42
N ALA A 11 12.59 5.35 9.59
CA ALA A 11 13.07 6.69 9.94
C ALA A 11 12.84 7.71 8.82
N LEU A 12 13.01 7.31 7.55
CA LEU A 12 12.67 8.16 6.40
C LEU A 12 11.16 8.43 6.34
N GLY A 13 10.33 7.41 6.53
CA GLY A 13 8.87 7.55 6.56
C GLY A 13 8.40 8.45 7.71
N ALA A 14 9.00 8.30 8.89
CA ALA A 14 8.75 9.20 10.02
C ALA A 14 9.21 10.63 9.73
N ALA A 15 10.40 10.81 9.13
CA ALA A 15 10.90 12.13 8.75
C ALA A 15 10.07 12.81 7.65
N MET A 16 9.47 12.05 6.74
CA MET A 16 8.50 12.54 5.75
C MET A 16 7.17 12.97 6.42
N LEU A 17 6.64 12.15 7.34
CA LEU A 17 5.41 12.42 8.08
C LEU A 17 5.55 13.60 9.07
N LEU A 18 6.70 13.74 9.72
CA LEU A 18 7.03 14.83 10.64
C LEU A 18 7.57 16.08 9.91
N GLY A 19 8.24 15.90 8.77
CA GLY A 19 8.82 16.97 7.96
C GLY A 19 7.78 17.81 7.21
N GLY A 20 6.58 17.29 6.98
CA GLY A 20 5.42 18.08 6.53
C GLY A 20 4.90 19.08 7.58
N VAL A 21 5.34 18.97 8.84
CA VAL A 21 4.86 19.80 9.96
C VAL A 21 5.89 20.83 10.42
N THR A 22 7.19 20.69 10.12
CA THR A 22 8.26 21.55 10.68
C THR A 22 8.95 22.49 9.70
N ALA A 23 8.39 22.76 8.52
CA ALA A 23 8.88 23.83 7.66
C ALA A 23 8.43 25.23 8.16
N GLN A 24 8.52 25.51 9.47
CA GLN A 24 8.39 26.88 9.98
C GLN A 24 9.68 27.65 9.70
N ALA A 25 9.64 28.34 8.56
CA ALA A 25 10.30 29.60 8.22
C ALA A 25 11.34 30.15 9.21
N ALA A 26 12.61 30.16 8.80
CA ALA A 26 13.55 31.19 9.23
C ALA A 26 13.12 32.53 8.57
N HIS A 27 12.64 33.48 9.37
CA HIS A 27 12.38 34.85 8.92
C HIS A 27 13.73 35.55 8.70
N ALA A 28 14.06 35.86 7.46
CA ALA A 28 15.06 36.86 7.12
C ALA A 28 14.33 38.20 6.90
N GLU A 29 14.74 39.24 7.63
CA GLU A 29 14.25 40.61 7.44
C GLU A 29 14.54 41.08 6.00
N ALA A 30 13.49 41.50 5.30
CA ALA A 30 13.58 41.93 3.90
C ALA A 30 13.74 43.45 3.81
N GLU A 31 14.95 43.91 3.43
CA GLU A 31 15.13 45.25 2.88
C GLU A 31 14.57 45.34 1.45
N SER A 32 13.90 46.46 1.15
CA SER A 32 13.23 46.73 -0.12
C SER A 32 14.22 46.87 -1.29
N LEU A 33 14.11 46.02 -2.32
CA LEU A 33 14.76 46.19 -3.62
C LEU A 33 13.86 47.00 -4.59
N GLY A 34 14.13 48.30 -4.71
CA GLY A 34 13.72 49.09 -5.88
C GLY A 34 12.21 49.35 -6.06
N GLY A 35 11.40 49.31 -4.99
CA GLY A 35 9.97 49.66 -5.06
C GLY A 35 9.07 48.59 -5.68
N LEU A 36 9.59 47.40 -5.99
CA LEU A 36 8.78 46.21 -6.22
C LEU A 36 8.48 45.51 -4.88
N PRO A 37 7.30 44.88 -4.71
CA PRO A 37 7.04 44.03 -3.55
C PRO A 37 8.13 42.96 -3.47
N VAL A 38 8.89 42.95 -2.37
CA VAL A 38 9.89 41.91 -2.13
C VAL A 38 9.13 40.58 -2.03
N PRO A 39 9.50 39.53 -2.79
CA PRO A 39 8.87 38.23 -2.66
C PRO A 39 9.01 37.77 -1.21
N THR A 40 7.91 37.72 -0.49
CA THR A 40 7.93 37.20 0.87
C THR A 40 8.18 35.70 0.78
N THR A 41 9.15 35.18 1.54
CA THR A 41 9.42 33.73 1.63
C THR A 41 8.35 32.97 2.43
N HIS A 42 7.19 33.58 2.67
CA HIS A 42 6.07 32.95 3.34
C HIS A 42 5.52 31.81 2.46
N LEU A 43 5.68 30.58 2.94
CA LEU A 43 5.04 29.41 2.36
C LEU A 43 3.52 29.55 2.50
N GLN A 44 2.77 29.04 1.51
CA GLN A 44 1.33 28.91 1.67
C GLN A 44 1.02 27.95 2.82
N ASN A 45 -0.11 28.17 3.49
CA ASN A 45 -0.61 27.24 4.51
C ASN A 45 -0.76 25.85 3.89
N THR A 46 -0.34 24.83 4.63
CA THR A 46 -0.49 23.43 4.22
C THR A 46 -1.96 23.11 4.00
N ASP A 47 -2.29 22.72 2.78
CA ASP A 47 -3.61 22.16 2.46
C ASP A 47 -3.64 20.71 2.96
N ALA A 48 -4.34 20.48 4.08
CA ALA A 48 -4.48 19.16 4.68
C ALA A 48 -5.16 18.15 3.73
N GLN A 49 -6.09 18.60 2.87
CA GLN A 49 -6.77 17.73 1.92
C GLN A 49 -5.81 17.26 0.84
N GLN A 50 -4.96 18.16 0.33
CA GLN A 50 -3.92 17.80 -0.63
C GLN A 50 -2.86 16.88 -0.02
N ALA A 51 -2.49 17.11 1.25
CA ALA A 51 -1.55 16.25 1.96
C ALA A 51 -2.10 14.82 2.14
N VAL A 52 -3.36 14.68 2.54
CA VAL A 52 -4.02 13.38 2.68
C VAL A 52 -4.22 12.71 1.33
N GLY A 53 -4.70 13.44 0.33
CA GLY A 53 -4.91 12.93 -1.03
C GLY A 53 -3.61 12.46 -1.69
N GLY A 54 -2.55 13.25 -1.57
CA GLY A 54 -1.21 12.93 -2.08
C GLY A 54 -0.63 11.68 -1.39
N THR A 55 -0.75 11.60 -0.07
CA THR A 55 -0.26 10.43 0.69
C THR A 55 -1.05 9.16 0.35
N THR A 56 -2.37 9.24 0.28
CA THR A 56 -3.25 8.10 -0.07
C THR A 56 -2.94 7.61 -1.49
N SER A 57 -2.78 8.53 -2.44
CA SER A 57 -2.44 8.20 -3.82
C SER A 57 -1.06 7.55 -3.92
N ALA A 58 -0.05 8.11 -3.22
CA ALA A 58 1.29 7.54 -3.18
C ALA A 58 1.31 6.12 -2.59
N LEU A 59 0.57 5.90 -1.49
CA LEU A 59 0.40 4.57 -0.92
C LEU A 59 -0.32 3.63 -1.88
N GLY A 60 -1.34 4.11 -2.61
CA GLY A 60 -2.03 3.33 -3.63
C GLY A 60 -1.07 2.83 -4.72
N TYR A 61 -0.27 3.72 -5.30
CA TYR A 61 0.72 3.34 -6.31
C TYR A 61 1.81 2.40 -5.77
N ALA A 62 2.17 2.52 -4.50
CA ALA A 62 3.19 1.67 -3.88
C ALA A 62 2.66 0.27 -3.52
N LEU A 63 1.39 0.18 -3.08
CA LEU A 63 0.81 -1.04 -2.54
C LEU A 63 0.04 -1.85 -3.57
N ALA A 64 -0.63 -1.22 -4.53
CA ALA A 64 -1.44 -1.91 -5.55
C ALA A 64 -0.64 -3.02 -6.27
N PRO A 65 0.60 -2.79 -6.77
CA PRO A 65 1.35 -3.83 -7.46
C PRO A 65 1.69 -5.04 -6.59
N VAL A 66 1.78 -4.85 -5.27
CA VAL A 66 2.09 -5.92 -4.31
C VAL A 66 0.83 -6.69 -3.93
N LYS A 67 -0.32 -6.01 -3.83
CA LYS A 67 -1.62 -6.62 -3.54
C LYS A 67 -2.11 -7.47 -4.71
N GLU A 68 -1.99 -6.93 -5.92
CA GLU A 68 -2.45 -7.52 -7.18
C GLU A 68 -1.44 -8.51 -7.80
N LEU A 69 -0.22 -8.62 -7.23
CA LEU A 69 0.83 -9.44 -7.83
C LEU A 69 0.38 -10.90 -7.93
N ARG A 70 0.42 -11.43 -9.16
CA ARG A 70 0.19 -12.86 -9.40
C ARG A 70 1.21 -13.71 -8.64
N LEU A 71 0.75 -14.39 -7.59
CA LEU A 71 1.64 -15.15 -6.71
C LEU A 71 2.03 -16.51 -7.30
N ASP A 72 1.13 -17.12 -8.06
CA ASP A 72 1.37 -18.42 -8.69
C ASP A 72 1.80 -18.26 -10.16
N PRO A 73 3.07 -18.55 -10.52
CA PRO A 73 3.55 -18.51 -11.90
C PRO A 73 2.96 -19.63 -12.80
N TRP A 74 2.28 -20.62 -12.22
CA TRP A 74 1.58 -21.67 -12.96
C TRP A 74 0.08 -21.46 -13.07
N ALA A 75 -0.46 -20.35 -12.53
CA ALA A 75 -1.88 -20.05 -12.59
C ALA A 75 -2.48 -20.22 -14.01
N GLY A 76 -3.62 -20.91 -14.07
CA GLY A 76 -4.30 -21.27 -15.32
C GLY A 76 -3.67 -22.44 -16.08
N SER A 77 -2.60 -23.04 -15.58
CA SER A 77 -1.96 -24.22 -16.19
C SER A 77 -2.57 -25.52 -15.66
N GLY A 78 -2.64 -26.55 -16.52
CA GLY A 78 -2.93 -27.91 -16.09
C GLY A 78 -1.84 -28.54 -15.21
N ALA A 79 -0.65 -27.94 -15.17
CA ALA A 79 0.45 -28.34 -14.29
C ALA A 79 0.43 -27.59 -12.94
N ASP A 80 -0.56 -26.74 -12.70
CA ASP A 80 -0.69 -26.00 -11.45
C ASP A 80 -1.01 -26.95 -10.27
N VAL A 81 -0.15 -26.91 -9.26
CA VAL A 81 -0.32 -27.68 -8.03
C VAL A 81 -1.48 -27.20 -7.17
N LEU A 82 -1.80 -25.91 -7.20
CA LEU A 82 -2.86 -25.28 -6.41
C LEU A 82 -4.26 -25.59 -6.95
N ASN A 83 -4.34 -26.05 -8.21
CA ASN A 83 -5.56 -26.58 -8.81
C ASN A 83 -5.92 -28.00 -8.32
N ASN A 84 -5.09 -28.64 -7.50
CA ASN A 84 -5.38 -29.97 -6.94
C ASN A 84 -6.16 -29.87 -5.61
N GLY A 85 -7.34 -29.24 -5.66
CA GLY A 85 -8.22 -29.13 -4.51
C GLY A 85 -8.66 -30.50 -3.98
N VAL A 86 -8.59 -30.69 -2.66
CA VAL A 86 -9.14 -31.89 -1.98
C VAL A 86 -10.28 -31.45 -1.09
N ALA A 87 -11.36 -32.23 -1.06
CA ALA A 87 -12.51 -31.99 -0.20
C ALA A 87 -12.90 -33.26 0.55
N VAL A 88 -13.28 -33.08 1.81
CA VAL A 88 -13.99 -34.08 2.59
C VAL A 88 -15.47 -33.79 2.43
N VAL A 89 -16.22 -34.82 2.01
CA VAL A 89 -17.68 -34.77 1.86
C VAL A 89 -18.29 -35.64 2.94
N PRO A 90 -18.91 -35.05 3.98
CA PRO A 90 -19.57 -35.83 5.03
C PRO A 90 -20.88 -36.45 4.55
N ASP A 91 -21.15 -37.70 4.94
CA ASP A 91 -22.37 -38.44 4.55
C ASP A 91 -23.65 -37.99 5.30
N ASN A 92 -23.52 -37.02 6.20
CA ASN A 92 -24.61 -36.53 7.06
C ASN A 92 -25.28 -35.24 6.54
N GLY A 93 -25.07 -34.89 5.26
CA GLY A 93 -25.69 -33.72 4.62
C GLY A 93 -25.05 -32.37 4.96
N VAL A 94 -23.88 -32.36 5.61
CA VAL A 94 -23.10 -31.14 5.86
C VAL A 94 -22.36 -30.73 4.58
N ALA A 95 -22.15 -29.43 4.40
CA ALA A 95 -21.42 -28.89 3.26
C ALA A 95 -19.98 -29.47 3.18
N PRO A 96 -19.48 -29.77 1.97
CA PRO A 96 -18.10 -30.20 1.78
C PRO A 96 -17.11 -29.17 2.31
N VAL A 97 -16.06 -29.64 2.98
CA VAL A 97 -14.94 -28.80 3.40
C VAL A 97 -13.71 -29.21 2.61
N GLY A 98 -13.11 -28.26 1.92
CA GLY A 98 -11.96 -28.52 1.08
C GLY A 98 -11.01 -27.34 0.97
N THR A 99 -9.91 -27.55 0.25
CA THR A 99 -8.82 -26.57 0.10
C THR A 99 -9.07 -25.56 -1.01
N ALA A 100 -9.95 -25.86 -1.96
CA ALA A 100 -10.21 -25.02 -3.13
C ALA A 100 -10.54 -23.55 -2.80
N PRO A 101 -11.35 -23.20 -1.77
CA PRO A 101 -11.59 -21.80 -1.42
C PRO A 101 -10.33 -21.00 -1.07
N LEU A 102 -9.26 -21.67 -0.63
CA LEU A 102 -7.98 -21.05 -0.28
C LEU A 102 -6.98 -21.07 -1.44
N THR A 103 -7.07 -22.04 -2.36
CA THR A 103 -6.08 -22.23 -3.44
C THR A 103 -6.57 -21.74 -4.80
N SER A 104 -7.87 -21.77 -5.06
CA SER A 104 -8.46 -21.36 -6.34
C SER A 104 -8.20 -19.90 -6.72
N PRO A 105 -8.21 -18.91 -5.80
CA PRO A 105 -7.85 -17.54 -6.17
C PRO A 105 -6.44 -17.45 -6.76
N LEU A 106 -5.47 -18.13 -6.15
CA LEU A 106 -4.07 -18.13 -6.63
C LEU A 106 -3.92 -18.92 -7.92
N SER A 107 -4.54 -20.10 -7.98
CA SER A 107 -4.60 -20.96 -9.18
C SER A 107 -5.23 -20.25 -10.38
N GLY A 108 -6.19 -19.36 -10.14
CA GLY A 108 -6.83 -18.51 -11.15
C GLY A 108 -6.00 -17.29 -11.57
N GLY A 109 -4.86 -17.04 -10.93
CA GLY A 109 -4.00 -15.89 -11.21
C GLY A 109 -4.35 -14.65 -10.40
N GLY A 110 -5.04 -14.81 -9.28
CA GLY A 110 -5.26 -13.75 -8.30
C GLY A 110 -4.00 -13.43 -7.50
N GLY A 111 -4.03 -12.25 -6.89
CA GLY A 111 -3.02 -11.75 -5.98
C GLY A 111 -3.33 -12.07 -4.52
N ALA A 112 -2.57 -11.44 -3.62
CA ALA A 112 -2.79 -11.60 -2.18
C ALA A 112 -4.14 -11.04 -1.74
N GLU A 113 -4.66 -10.04 -2.45
CA GLU A 113 -5.95 -9.43 -2.15
C GLU A 113 -7.17 -10.30 -2.52
N ASP A 114 -6.99 -11.32 -3.36
CA ASP A 114 -8.06 -12.25 -3.74
C ASP A 114 -8.23 -13.39 -2.72
N LEU A 115 -7.34 -13.47 -1.73
CA LEU A 115 -7.41 -14.50 -0.70
C LEU A 115 -8.54 -14.20 0.28
N PRO A 116 -9.35 -15.20 0.68
CA PRO A 116 -10.50 -14.96 1.55
C PRO A 116 -10.14 -14.42 2.95
N LEU A 117 -8.92 -14.69 3.43
CA LEU A 117 -8.45 -14.20 4.74
C LEU A 117 -7.64 -12.90 4.64
N ALA A 118 -6.78 -12.78 3.63
CA ALA A 118 -5.91 -11.62 3.48
C ALA A 118 -6.59 -10.48 2.71
N GLY A 119 -7.45 -10.79 1.74
CA GLY A 119 -8.18 -9.86 0.90
C GLY A 119 -8.94 -8.77 1.66
N PRO A 120 -9.77 -9.10 2.66
CA PRO A 120 -10.46 -8.10 3.45
C PRO A 120 -9.50 -7.15 4.19
N LEU A 121 -8.33 -7.63 4.60
CA LEU A 121 -7.31 -6.82 5.28
C LEU A 121 -6.49 -5.98 4.30
N LEU A 122 -6.30 -6.46 3.07
CA LEU A 122 -5.57 -5.74 2.03
C LEU A 122 -6.47 -4.70 1.33
N GLY A 123 -7.77 -4.95 1.23
CA GLY A 123 -8.75 -4.03 0.65
C GLY A 123 -8.97 -2.75 1.46
N VAL A 124 -8.54 -2.69 2.72
CA VAL A 124 -8.53 -1.44 3.50
C VAL A 124 -7.32 -0.56 3.19
N LEU A 125 -6.29 -1.12 2.57
CA LEU A 125 -5.12 -0.36 2.12
C LEU A 125 -5.44 0.29 0.77
N PRO A 126 -5.04 1.55 0.55
CA PRO A 126 -5.29 2.26 -0.70
C PRO A 126 -4.61 1.59 -1.89
N GLY A 127 -5.15 1.87 -3.08
CA GLY A 127 -4.86 1.10 -4.30
C GLY A 127 -5.47 -0.28 -4.16
#